data_AF-H2ZK61-F1
#
_entry.id   AF-H2ZK61-F1
#
_cell.length_a   1.000
_cell.length_b   1.000
_cell.length_c   1.000
_cell.angle_alpha   90.00
_cell.angle_beta   90.00
_cell.angle_gamma   90.00
#
_symmetry.space_group_name_H-M   'P 1'
#
loop_
_entity.id
_entity.type
_entity.pdbx_description
1 polymer ?
#
loop_
_entity_poly.entity_id
_entity_poly.type
_entity_poly.pdbx_seq_one_letter_code
_entity_poly.pdbx_strand_id
1 'polypeptide(L)'
;MVVAGINIVSSLAEDISKPAVVQSNYSYDITLPCVYAPGLTVGDRRRELECCNQAVDHYNKWWTMGEAYLTRLLENLQGWNCPQFQYECANRTRAFTPFAKLAYARFCNQSELLDRCQDIISTPENIAMLRSTNSSSLEMWVQLAKNMSMDNYEDPCVQIALYERGGYSDYQETVEPIIPFCDMAMCGFDLATLTENNFNTWSCMPASCRANIIIA
;
A
#
# COMPACT_ATOMS: atom_id res chain seq x y z
N MET A 1 68.11 -4.82 -27.92
CA MET A 1 68.92 -4.05 -26.96
C MET A 1 68.66 -2.58 -27.24
N VAL A 2 68.15 -1.85 -26.22
CA VAL A 2 68.24 -0.39 -26.02
C VAL A 2 67.85 0.57 -27.17
N VAL A 3 66.69 1.22 -26.98
CA VAL A 3 66.37 2.67 -26.97
C VAL A 3 66.68 3.57 -28.20
N ALA A 4 65.77 4.56 -28.35
CA ALA A 4 65.82 5.83 -29.09
C ALA A 4 65.54 5.75 -30.59
N GLY A 5 64.72 6.61 -31.18
CA GLY A 5 64.00 7.80 -30.73
C GLY A 5 63.35 8.44 -31.96
N ILE A 6 62.71 9.61 -31.78
CA ILE A 6 62.61 10.75 -32.72
C ILE A 6 61.27 11.49 -32.47
N ASN A 7 61.41 12.71 -31.95
CA ASN A 7 60.42 13.77 -32.03
C ASN A 7 60.37 14.32 -33.46
N ILE A 8 59.18 14.50 -34.03
CA ILE A 8 58.94 15.52 -35.06
C ILE A 8 57.61 16.20 -34.76
N VAL A 9 57.69 17.51 -34.54
CA VAL A 9 56.58 18.48 -34.49
C VAL A 9 56.42 19.06 -35.88
N SER A 10 55.19 19.14 -36.41
CA SER A 10 54.78 20.02 -37.52
C SER A 10 53.30 19.74 -37.81
N SER A 11 52.40 20.55 -37.25
CA SER A 11 51.63 21.61 -37.94
C SER A 11 50.72 21.08 -39.06
N LEU A 12 49.42 21.05 -38.79
CA LEU A 12 48.35 21.27 -39.78
C LEU A 12 47.15 21.79 -39.00
N ALA A 13 46.93 23.10 -39.13
CA ALA A 13 45.69 23.76 -38.83
C ALA A 13 44.79 23.57 -40.05
N GLU A 14 43.55 23.09 -39.87
CA GLU A 14 42.47 23.28 -40.84
C GLU A 14 41.09 22.99 -40.21
N ASP A 15 40.22 23.98 -40.37
CA ASP A 15 38.76 23.96 -40.39
C ASP A 15 37.95 23.28 -39.27
N ILE A 16 37.65 24.09 -38.24
CA ILE A 16 36.46 23.90 -37.40
C ILE A 16 35.25 24.40 -38.20
N SER A 17 34.68 23.53 -39.01
CA SER A 17 33.30 23.69 -39.48
C SER A 17 32.35 23.58 -38.29
N LYS A 18 31.44 24.57 -38.16
CA LYS A 18 30.45 24.66 -37.07
C LYS A 18 29.57 23.41 -37.07
N PRO A 19 29.37 22.72 -35.93
CA PRO A 19 28.31 21.73 -35.83
C PRO A 19 26.96 22.44 -35.90
N ALA A 20 26.13 22.02 -36.86
CA ALA A 20 24.74 22.40 -36.95
C ALA A 20 24.03 21.99 -35.65
N VAL A 21 23.50 22.98 -34.92
CA VAL A 21 22.63 22.76 -33.77
C VAL A 21 21.29 22.27 -34.31
N VAL A 22 21.14 20.94 -34.40
CA VAL A 22 19.83 20.31 -34.61
C VAL A 22 19.09 20.40 -33.28
N GLN A 23 18.28 21.45 -33.10
CA GLN A 23 17.30 21.52 -32.03
C GLN A 23 16.17 20.53 -32.33
N SER A 24 16.35 19.28 -31.92
CA SER A 24 15.25 18.32 -31.89
C SER A 24 14.38 18.62 -30.67
N ASN A 25 13.36 19.46 -30.84
CA ASN A 25 12.27 19.63 -29.88
C ASN A 25 11.37 18.39 -29.88
N TYR A 26 11.88 17.26 -29.36
CA TYR A 26 11.02 16.17 -28.94
C TYR A 26 10.64 16.41 -27.48
N SER A 27 9.47 17.01 -27.28
CA SER A 27 8.75 16.90 -26.01
C SER A 27 8.28 15.45 -25.92
N TYR A 28 9.06 14.61 -25.26
CA TYR A 28 8.59 13.30 -24.84
C TYR A 28 7.59 13.55 -23.72
N ASP A 29 6.31 13.41 -24.04
CA ASP A 29 5.24 13.39 -23.06
C ASP A 29 5.33 12.05 -22.32
N ILE A 30 6.23 11.98 -21.32
CA ILE A 30 6.41 10.79 -20.48
C ILE A 30 5.13 10.65 -19.68
N THR A 31 4.20 9.87 -20.20
CA THR A 31 2.97 9.51 -19.50
C THR A 31 3.37 8.59 -18.36
N LEU A 32 3.51 9.15 -17.15
CA LEU A 32 3.78 8.36 -15.96
C LEU A 32 2.65 7.35 -15.78
N PRO A 33 2.96 6.05 -15.63
CA PRO A 33 1.94 5.06 -15.37
C PRO A 33 1.24 5.40 -14.04
N CYS A 34 -0.04 5.06 -13.90
CA CYS A 34 -0.81 5.23 -12.66
C CYS A 34 -0.34 4.20 -11.61
N VAL A 35 0.94 4.26 -11.27
CA VAL A 35 1.59 3.43 -10.27
C VAL A 35 1.43 4.15 -8.95
N TYR A 36 0.89 3.43 -7.98
CA TYR A 36 0.85 3.94 -6.62
C TYR A 36 2.27 4.19 -6.12
N ALA A 37 2.50 5.42 -5.65
CA ALA A 37 3.66 5.76 -4.86
C ALA A 37 3.21 6.83 -3.83
N PRO A 38 3.32 6.55 -2.52
CA PRO A 38 2.81 7.46 -1.50
C PRO A 38 3.50 8.82 -1.59
N GLY A 39 2.70 9.90 -1.53
CA GLY A 39 3.18 11.28 -1.60
C GLY A 39 3.54 11.78 -3.01
N LEU A 40 3.42 10.96 -4.06
CA LEU A 40 3.60 11.39 -5.45
C LEU A 40 2.28 11.85 -6.06
N THR A 41 2.29 13.07 -6.58
CA THR A 41 1.21 13.56 -7.46
C THR A 41 1.46 13.00 -8.86
N VAL A 42 0.44 12.38 -9.44
CA VAL A 42 0.51 11.74 -10.78
C VAL A 42 0.45 12.74 -11.94
N GLY A 43 0.67 14.04 -11.68
CA GLY A 43 0.67 15.11 -12.66
C GLY A 43 -0.41 16.16 -12.39
N ASP A 44 -1.10 16.59 -13.44
CA ASP A 44 -2.20 17.54 -13.34
C ASP A 44 -3.51 16.89 -12.84
N ARG A 45 -4.51 17.72 -12.50
CA ARG A 45 -5.81 17.23 -11.99
C ARG A 45 -6.52 16.30 -12.98
N ARG A 46 -6.33 16.49 -14.29
CA ARG A 46 -6.95 15.64 -15.32
C ARG A 46 -6.34 14.24 -15.26
N ARG A 47 -5.03 14.14 -15.13
CA ARG A 47 -4.30 12.87 -14.99
C ARG A 47 -4.61 12.18 -13.67
N GLU A 48 -4.70 12.92 -12.57
CA GLU A 48 -5.17 12.37 -11.29
C GLU A 48 -6.52 11.67 -11.42
N LEU A 49 -7.51 12.34 -12.03
CA LEU A 49 -8.85 11.77 -12.22
C LEU A 49 -8.84 10.53 -13.12
N GLU A 50 -7.97 10.50 -14.13
CA GLU A 50 -7.76 9.31 -14.95
C GLU A 50 -7.20 8.16 -14.10
N CYS A 51 -6.18 8.42 -13.28
CA CYS A 51 -5.62 7.43 -12.37
C CYS A 51 -6.60 6.95 -11.30
N CYS A 52 -7.48 7.83 -10.79
CA CYS A 52 -8.58 7.45 -9.91
C CYS A 52 -9.48 6.39 -10.56
N ASN A 53 -9.89 6.61 -11.81
CA ASN A 53 -10.73 5.66 -12.55
C ASN A 53 -9.99 4.35 -12.80
N GLN A 54 -8.72 4.42 -13.23
CA GLN A 54 -7.91 3.23 -13.46
C GLN A 54 -7.71 2.40 -12.19
N ALA A 55 -7.51 3.03 -11.03
CA ALA A 55 -7.36 2.33 -9.76
C ALA A 55 -8.64 1.57 -9.36
N VAL A 56 -9.81 2.20 -9.52
CA VAL A 56 -11.11 1.56 -9.25
C VAL A 56 -11.37 0.42 -10.23
N ASP A 57 -11.14 0.64 -11.52
CA ASP A 57 -11.33 -0.38 -12.56
C ASP A 57 -10.40 -1.57 -12.36
N HIS A 58 -9.13 -1.31 -12.05
CA HIS A 58 -8.15 -2.35 -11.75
C HIS A 58 -8.57 -3.15 -10.52
N TYR A 59 -8.89 -2.48 -9.41
CA TYR A 59 -9.33 -3.17 -8.20
C TYR A 59 -10.57 -4.02 -8.47
N ASN A 60 -11.61 -3.48 -9.11
CA ASN A 60 -12.85 -4.22 -9.41
C ASN A 60 -12.65 -5.47 -10.27
N LYS A 61 -11.65 -5.46 -11.16
CA LYS A 61 -11.33 -6.61 -12.02
C LYS A 61 -10.54 -7.69 -11.30
N TRP A 62 -9.65 -7.31 -10.37
CA TRP A 62 -8.57 -8.18 -9.90
C TRP A 62 -8.61 -8.52 -8.41
N TRP A 63 -9.43 -7.84 -7.60
CA TRP A 63 -9.45 -8.04 -6.14
C TRP A 63 -9.80 -9.47 -5.73
N THR A 64 -10.68 -10.17 -6.47
CA THR A 64 -11.03 -11.56 -6.18
C THR A 64 -9.89 -12.54 -6.46
N MET A 65 -8.91 -12.16 -7.28
CA MET A 65 -7.74 -12.99 -7.58
C MET A 65 -6.59 -12.74 -6.60
N GLY A 66 -6.78 -11.86 -5.60
CA GLY A 66 -5.72 -11.44 -4.69
C GLY A 66 -4.64 -10.57 -5.35
N GLU A 67 -4.89 -10.04 -6.55
CA GLU A 67 -3.93 -9.21 -7.29
C GLU A 67 -4.13 -7.70 -7.03
N ALA A 68 -5.18 -7.32 -6.29
CA ALA A 68 -5.45 -5.93 -5.94
C ALA A 68 -5.90 -5.80 -4.48
N TYR A 69 -5.32 -4.83 -3.77
CA TYR A 69 -5.49 -4.65 -2.31
C TYR A 69 -6.44 -3.51 -1.98
N LEU A 70 -7.31 -3.72 -1.01
CA LEU A 70 -8.32 -2.77 -0.58
C LEU A 70 -7.66 -1.56 0.09
N THR A 71 -6.68 -1.79 0.97
CA THR A 71 -5.92 -0.72 1.61
C THR A 71 -5.25 0.16 0.57
N ARG A 72 -4.62 -0.44 -0.46
CA ARG A 72 -3.98 0.30 -1.56
C ARG A 72 -4.99 1.08 -2.39
N LEU A 73 -6.17 0.51 -2.69
CA LEU A 73 -7.23 1.25 -3.37
C LEU A 73 -7.66 2.48 -2.54
N LEU A 74 -8.03 2.28 -1.28
CA LEU A 74 -8.52 3.35 -0.42
C LEU A 74 -7.47 4.45 -0.22
N GLU A 75 -6.21 4.05 -0.11
CA GLU A 75 -5.08 4.97 -0.03
C GLU A 75 -4.90 5.80 -1.30
N ASN A 76 -4.93 5.17 -2.48
CA ASN A 76 -4.87 5.89 -3.76
C ASN A 76 -6.00 6.92 -3.86
N LEU A 77 -7.22 6.49 -3.54
CA LEU A 77 -8.40 7.31 -3.62
C LEU A 77 -8.34 8.51 -2.66
N GLN A 78 -7.82 8.29 -1.45
CA GLN A 78 -7.62 9.35 -0.46
C GLN A 78 -6.49 10.31 -0.89
N GLY A 79 -5.32 9.76 -1.24
CA GLY A 79 -4.11 10.53 -1.54
C GLY A 79 -4.25 11.43 -2.78
N TRP A 80 -4.98 10.98 -3.80
CA TRP A 80 -5.25 11.76 -5.02
C TRP A 80 -6.55 12.57 -4.95
N ASN A 81 -7.21 12.64 -3.79
CA ASN A 81 -8.49 13.32 -3.61
C ASN A 81 -9.53 12.90 -4.67
N CYS A 82 -9.66 11.60 -4.88
CA CYS A 82 -10.54 11.02 -5.89
C CYS A 82 -12.01 11.15 -5.45
N PRO A 83 -12.95 11.55 -6.34
CA PRO A 83 -14.37 11.62 -5.99
C PRO A 83 -14.96 10.27 -5.59
N GLN A 84 -14.40 9.17 -6.12
CA GLN A 84 -14.81 7.80 -5.79
C GLN A 84 -14.53 7.45 -4.32
N PHE A 85 -13.59 8.14 -3.66
CA PHE A 85 -13.30 7.91 -2.24
C PHE A 85 -14.53 8.10 -1.35
N GLN A 86 -15.30 9.16 -1.58
CA GLN A 86 -16.51 9.45 -0.80
C GLN A 86 -17.58 8.37 -1.01
N TYR A 87 -17.73 7.91 -2.26
CA TYR A 87 -18.66 6.82 -2.59
C TYR A 87 -18.25 5.51 -1.92
N GLU A 88 -16.96 5.17 -1.95
CA GLU A 88 -16.42 4.01 -1.27
C GLU A 88 -16.59 4.09 0.25
N CYS A 89 -16.35 5.25 0.86
CA CYS A 89 -16.54 5.44 2.30
C CYS A 89 -18.00 5.39 2.75
N ALA A 90 -18.93 5.85 1.91
CA ALA A 90 -20.37 5.82 2.21
C ALA A 90 -20.96 4.41 2.11
N ASN A 91 -20.59 3.65 1.06
CA ASN A 91 -21.19 2.35 0.78
C ASN A 91 -20.41 1.18 1.34
N ARG A 92 -19.10 1.34 1.56
CA ARG A 92 -18.17 0.31 2.06
C ARG A 92 -18.34 -1.02 1.32
N THR A 93 -18.32 -0.97 -0.02
CA THR A 93 -18.77 -2.05 -0.92
C THR A 93 -18.03 -3.37 -0.77
N ARG A 94 -16.87 -3.38 -0.09
CA ARG A 94 -16.04 -4.57 0.15
C ARG A 94 -15.94 -4.95 1.63
N ALA A 95 -16.75 -4.35 2.51
CA ALA A 95 -16.71 -4.59 3.95
C ALA A 95 -17.37 -5.91 4.38
N PHE A 96 -17.04 -7.00 3.69
CA PHE A 96 -17.59 -8.34 3.92
C PHE A 96 -16.96 -9.02 5.13
N THR A 97 -15.67 -8.77 5.39
CA THR A 97 -14.93 -9.37 6.50
C THR A 97 -14.67 -8.35 7.63
N PRO A 98 -14.40 -8.80 8.86
CA PRO A 98 -13.96 -7.92 9.94
C PRO A 98 -12.74 -7.07 9.57
N PHE A 99 -11.76 -7.68 8.90
CA PHE A 99 -10.59 -6.99 8.36
C PHE A 99 -10.99 -5.85 7.41
N ALA A 100 -11.80 -6.14 6.39
CA ALA A 100 -12.19 -5.14 5.40
C ALA A 100 -12.99 -3.99 6.03
N LYS A 101 -13.84 -4.27 7.03
CA LYS A 101 -14.56 -3.26 7.81
C LYS A 101 -13.58 -2.30 8.51
N LEU A 102 -12.54 -2.84 9.14
CA LEU A 102 -11.51 -2.02 9.80
C LEU A 102 -10.60 -1.29 8.81
N ALA A 103 -10.31 -1.87 7.64
CA ALA A 103 -9.64 -1.16 6.56
C ALA A 103 -10.47 0.08 6.17
N TYR A 104 -11.77 -0.04 5.91
CA TYR A 104 -12.61 1.14 5.68
C TYR A 104 -12.61 2.11 6.87
N ALA A 105 -12.66 1.62 8.12
CA ALA A 105 -12.58 2.50 9.29
C ALA A 105 -11.28 3.32 9.31
N ARG A 106 -10.13 2.71 8.98
CA ARG A 106 -8.82 3.38 8.90
C ARG A 106 -8.83 4.59 7.97
N PHE A 107 -9.42 4.45 6.79
CA PHE A 107 -9.43 5.52 5.78
C PHE A 107 -10.61 6.49 5.92
N CYS A 108 -11.78 6.00 6.31
CA CYS A 108 -13.03 6.75 6.25
C CYS A 108 -13.52 7.26 7.61
N ASN A 109 -13.18 6.58 8.71
CA ASN A 109 -13.63 6.94 10.07
C ASN A 109 -12.65 6.44 11.14
N GLN A 110 -11.55 7.15 11.34
CA GLN A 110 -10.48 6.75 12.26
C GLN A 110 -10.93 6.62 13.71
N SER A 111 -11.97 7.36 14.11
CA SER A 111 -12.56 7.24 15.44
C SER A 111 -13.21 5.87 15.64
N GLU A 112 -13.86 5.32 14.62
CA GLU A 112 -14.41 3.95 14.63
C GLU A 112 -13.30 2.90 14.75
N LEU A 113 -12.15 3.13 14.09
CA LEU A 113 -11.00 2.23 14.19
C LEU A 113 -10.45 2.24 15.63
N LEU A 114 -10.20 3.42 16.19
CA LEU A 114 -9.69 3.55 17.56
C LEU A 114 -10.64 2.94 18.58
N ASP A 115 -11.93 3.24 18.50
CA ASP A 115 -12.94 2.73 19.44
C ASP A 115 -12.93 1.19 19.49
N ARG A 116 -12.77 0.54 18.34
CA ARG A 116 -12.77 -0.93 18.23
C ARG A 116 -11.46 -1.58 18.62
N CYS A 117 -10.33 -0.93 18.31
CA CYS A 117 -9.03 -1.59 18.32
C CYS A 117 -8.10 -1.13 19.44
N GLN A 118 -8.33 0.02 20.07
CA GLN A 118 -7.39 0.60 21.05
C GLN A 118 -7.04 -0.37 22.18
N ASP A 119 -8.01 -1.13 22.69
CA ASP A 119 -7.81 -2.05 23.82
C ASP A 119 -7.12 -3.37 23.40
N ILE A 120 -7.11 -3.68 22.10
CA ILE A 120 -6.47 -4.87 21.54
C ILE A 120 -4.98 -4.60 21.29
N ILE A 121 -4.64 -3.44 20.72
CA ILE A 121 -3.27 -3.14 20.30
C ILE A 121 -2.44 -2.37 21.35
N SER A 122 -3.03 -2.04 22.51
CA SER A 122 -2.40 -1.18 23.50
C SER A 122 -2.61 -1.68 24.92
N THR A 123 -1.69 -1.29 25.81
CA THR A 123 -1.92 -1.39 27.25
C THR A 123 -2.69 -0.16 27.76
N PRO A 124 -3.38 -0.25 28.91
CA PRO A 124 -4.07 0.90 29.53
C PRO A 124 -3.15 2.11 29.76
N GLU A 125 -1.87 1.86 30.05
CA GLU A 125 -0.84 2.88 30.26
C GLU A 125 -0.55 3.68 28.98
N ASN A 126 -0.42 2.99 27.84
CA ASN A 126 -0.18 3.62 26.54
C ASN A 126 -1.37 4.51 26.11
N ILE A 127 -2.60 4.05 26.37
CA ILE A 127 -3.82 4.81 26.03
C ILE A 127 -3.90 6.11 26.86
N ALA A 128 -3.61 6.02 28.16
CA ALA A 128 -3.63 7.19 29.05
C ALA A 128 -2.60 8.26 28.62
N MET A 129 -1.40 7.83 28.23
CA MET A 129 -0.35 8.72 27.72
C MET A 129 -0.80 9.44 26.45
N LEU A 130 -1.32 8.72 25.45
CA LEU A 130 -1.69 9.32 24.16
C LEU A 130 -2.93 10.22 24.22
N ARG A 131 -3.85 9.99 25.16
CA ARG A 131 -4.98 10.92 25.37
C ARG A 131 -4.55 12.26 25.93
N SER A 132 -3.39 12.34 26.56
CA SER A 132 -2.87 13.59 27.13
C SER A 132 -2.25 14.53 26.09
N THR A 133 -1.96 14.06 24.87
CA THR A 133 -1.16 14.80 23.87
C THR A 133 -1.97 15.59 22.83
N ASN A 134 -3.29 15.71 22.96
CA ASN A 134 -4.17 16.38 21.98
C ASN A 134 -3.93 15.93 20.52
N SER A 135 -3.54 14.66 20.33
CA SER A 135 -3.23 14.09 19.02
C SER A 135 -4.52 13.79 18.22
N SER A 136 -4.43 13.86 16.90
CA SER A 136 -5.52 13.38 16.04
C SER A 136 -5.72 11.87 16.20
N SER A 137 -6.90 11.36 15.83
CA SER A 137 -7.20 9.92 15.89
C SER A 137 -6.23 9.09 15.05
N LEU A 138 -5.83 9.59 13.87
CA LEU A 138 -4.82 8.94 13.04
C LEU A 138 -3.46 8.88 13.73
N GLU A 139 -2.99 10.00 14.29
CA GLU A 139 -1.69 10.04 14.98
C GLU A 139 -1.67 9.09 16.17
N MET A 140 -2.76 9.06 16.95
CA MET A 140 -2.92 8.11 18.05
C MET A 140 -2.85 6.66 17.54
N TRP A 141 -3.58 6.33 16.48
CA TRP A 141 -3.54 5.00 15.87
C TRP A 141 -2.13 4.60 15.42
N VAL A 142 -1.44 5.48 14.68
CA VAL A 142 -0.08 5.23 14.19
C VAL A 142 0.90 5.00 15.34
N GLN A 143 0.78 5.74 16.45
CA GLN A 143 1.63 5.54 17.62
C GLN A 143 1.36 4.20 18.32
N LEU A 144 0.09 3.81 18.44
CA LEU A 144 -0.29 2.52 19.02
C LEU A 144 0.22 1.36 18.15
N ALA A 145 0.00 1.44 16.83
CA ALA A 145 0.43 0.43 15.88
C ALA A 145 1.96 0.24 15.88
N LYS A 146 2.75 1.29 16.09
CA LYS A 146 4.22 1.19 16.20
C LYS A 146 4.70 0.49 17.47
N ASN A 147 3.95 0.60 18.55
CA ASN A 147 4.34 0.12 19.89
C ASN A 147 3.65 -1.19 20.29
N MET A 148 2.77 -1.73 19.46
CA MET A 148 2.03 -2.95 19.74
C MET A 148 2.98 -4.16 19.89
N SER A 149 2.61 -5.09 20.78
CA SER A 149 3.22 -6.43 20.77
C SER A 149 2.66 -7.23 19.58
N MET A 150 3.48 -8.14 19.06
CA MET A 150 3.16 -8.97 17.91
C MET A 150 2.54 -10.30 18.35
N ASP A 151 1.55 -10.21 19.24
CA ASP A 151 0.82 -11.37 19.73
C ASP A 151 -0.54 -11.41 19.03
N ASN A 152 -0.96 -12.58 18.54
CA ASN A 152 -2.25 -12.80 17.90
C ASN A 152 -2.45 -12.12 16.52
N TYR A 153 -1.63 -12.49 15.53
CA TYR A 153 -1.74 -12.06 14.12
C TYR A 153 -3.10 -12.33 13.44
N GLU A 154 -3.91 -13.22 14.00
CA GLU A 154 -5.24 -13.53 13.47
C GLU A 154 -6.25 -12.41 13.76
N ASP A 155 -5.95 -11.51 14.70
CA ASP A 155 -6.84 -10.41 15.05
C ASP A 155 -6.87 -9.33 13.94
N PRO A 156 -8.06 -8.96 13.43
CA PRO A 156 -8.20 -7.92 12.43
C PRO A 156 -7.61 -6.56 12.83
N CYS A 157 -7.63 -6.19 14.12
CA CYS A 157 -7.03 -4.96 14.60
C CYS A 157 -5.50 -5.01 14.52
N VAL A 158 -4.91 -6.16 14.81
CA VAL A 158 -3.47 -6.40 14.64
C VAL A 158 -3.11 -6.28 13.17
N GLN A 159 -3.85 -6.94 12.27
CA GLN A 159 -3.62 -6.90 10.82
C GLN A 159 -3.64 -5.49 10.24
N ILE A 160 -4.57 -4.62 10.66
CA ILE A 160 -4.60 -3.21 10.24
C ILE A 160 -3.47 -2.40 10.89
N ALA A 161 -3.03 -2.75 12.09
CA ALA A 161 -1.89 -2.07 12.72
C ALA A 161 -0.56 -2.43 12.02
N LEU A 162 -0.41 -3.66 11.51
CA LEU A 162 0.75 -4.05 10.70
C LEU A 162 0.94 -3.20 9.44
N TYR A 163 -0.16 -2.74 8.85
CA TYR A 163 -0.12 -1.83 7.71
C TYR A 163 0.63 -0.53 8.04
N GLU A 164 0.55 -0.02 9.27
CA GLU A 164 1.28 1.19 9.69
C GLU A 164 2.76 0.93 10.02
N ARG A 165 3.17 -0.34 10.21
CA ARG A 165 4.54 -0.74 10.57
C ARG A 165 5.42 -1.05 9.38
N GLY A 166 4.91 -1.81 8.41
CA GLY A 166 5.71 -2.36 7.31
C GLY A 166 6.15 -1.35 6.25
N GLY A 167 5.61 -0.13 6.27
CA GLY A 167 5.68 0.74 5.10
C GLY A 167 4.82 0.18 3.96
N TYR A 168 4.28 1.09 3.15
CA TYR A 168 3.17 0.77 2.24
C TYR A 168 3.49 -0.24 1.12
N SER A 169 4.78 -0.39 0.76
CA SER A 169 5.23 -1.37 -0.24
C SER A 169 5.19 -2.80 0.28
N ASP A 170 5.30 -2.98 1.60
CA ASP A 170 5.57 -4.27 2.20
C ASP A 170 4.30 -4.88 2.81
N TYR A 171 3.17 -4.18 2.74
CA TYR A 171 1.88 -4.72 3.15
C TYR A 171 1.22 -5.51 2.02
N GLN A 172 0.79 -6.72 2.36
CA GLN A 172 0.16 -7.66 1.44
C GLN A 172 -1.20 -8.05 2.01
N GLU A 173 -2.22 -8.06 1.16
CA GLU A 173 -3.52 -8.61 1.50
C GLU A 173 -3.69 -9.96 0.83
N THR A 174 -4.31 -10.90 1.55
CA THR A 174 -4.71 -12.18 0.98
C THR A 174 -6.23 -12.25 0.98
N VAL A 175 -6.80 -12.68 -0.14
CA VAL A 175 -8.25 -12.81 -0.34
C VAL A 175 -8.52 -14.23 -0.83
N GLU A 176 -9.41 -14.95 -0.15
CA GLU A 176 -10.03 -16.18 -0.68
C GLU A 176 -11.52 -15.90 -0.87
N PRO A 177 -11.97 -15.62 -2.11
CA PRO A 177 -13.39 -15.56 -2.38
C PRO A 177 -13.97 -16.98 -2.36
N ILE A 178 -15.17 -17.14 -1.80
CA ILE A 178 -15.96 -18.38 -1.90
C ILE A 178 -15.32 -19.56 -1.15
N ILE A 179 -15.35 -19.51 0.18
CA ILE A 179 -15.03 -20.68 0.99
C ILE A 179 -16.32 -21.51 1.17
N PRO A 180 -16.32 -22.83 0.93
CA PRO A 180 -17.50 -23.64 1.19
C PRO A 180 -17.93 -23.51 2.66
N PHE A 181 -19.21 -23.16 2.88
CA PHE A 181 -19.82 -22.98 4.21
C PHE A 181 -19.29 -21.82 5.06
N CYS A 182 -18.42 -20.98 4.49
CA CYS A 182 -17.80 -19.84 5.15
C CYS A 182 -17.66 -18.68 4.15
N ASP A 183 -18.17 -17.49 4.46
CA ASP A 183 -18.32 -16.43 3.45
C ASP A 183 -17.04 -16.14 2.62
N MET A 184 -16.16 -15.30 3.15
CA MET A 184 -14.94 -14.84 2.49
C MET A 184 -13.87 -14.70 3.54
N ALA A 185 -12.64 -15.12 3.22
CA ALA A 185 -11.47 -14.78 4.03
C ALA A 185 -10.72 -13.62 3.39
N MET A 186 -10.43 -12.62 4.20
CA MET A 186 -9.60 -11.50 3.80
C MET A 186 -8.86 -10.98 5.03
N CYS A 187 -7.57 -10.77 4.87
CA CYS A 187 -6.64 -10.34 5.91
C CYS A 187 -5.47 -9.61 5.26
N GLY A 188 -4.63 -8.97 6.07
CA GLY A 188 -3.39 -8.40 5.57
C GLY A 188 -2.27 -8.40 6.60
N PHE A 189 -1.05 -8.46 6.09
CA PHE A 189 0.17 -8.59 6.88
C PHE A 189 1.30 -7.81 6.21
N ASP A 190 2.25 -7.33 7.00
CA ASP A 190 3.53 -6.89 6.45
C ASP A 190 4.38 -8.09 6.02
N LEU A 191 5.29 -7.85 5.07
CA LEU A 191 6.09 -8.89 4.43
C LEU A 191 7.02 -9.61 5.42
N ALA A 192 7.53 -8.91 6.45
CA ALA A 192 8.36 -9.54 7.47
C ALA A 192 7.54 -10.56 8.27
N THR A 193 6.36 -10.15 8.74
CA THR A 193 5.42 -11.05 9.43
C THR A 193 5.02 -12.26 8.58
N LEU A 194 4.73 -12.07 7.29
CA LEU A 194 4.42 -13.17 6.37
C LEU A 194 5.56 -14.17 6.25
N THR A 195 6.79 -13.67 6.07
CA THR A 195 7.98 -14.49 5.86
C THR A 195 8.36 -15.28 7.12
N GLU A 196 8.21 -14.67 8.29
CA GLU A 196 8.56 -15.30 9.57
C GLU A 196 7.58 -16.41 9.97
N ASN A 197 6.28 -16.26 9.67
CA ASN A 197 5.23 -17.13 10.20
C ASN A 197 4.62 -18.08 9.15
N ASN A 198 5.02 -17.99 7.88
CA ASN A 198 4.46 -18.78 6.77
C ASN A 198 2.91 -18.72 6.70
N PHE A 199 2.33 -17.54 6.89
CA PHE A 199 0.89 -17.36 6.80
C PHE A 199 0.38 -17.68 5.39
N ASN A 200 -0.80 -18.30 5.33
CA ASN A 200 -1.53 -18.53 4.09
C ASN A 200 -2.99 -18.12 4.27
N THR A 201 -3.81 -18.21 3.22
CA THR A 201 -5.20 -17.74 3.30
C THR A 201 -6.05 -18.48 4.34
N TRP A 202 -5.69 -19.71 4.72
CA TRP A 202 -6.36 -20.45 5.79
C TRP A 202 -6.15 -19.82 7.18
N SER A 203 -5.00 -19.19 7.40
CA SER A 203 -4.72 -18.41 8.61
C SER A 203 -5.69 -17.24 8.78
N CYS A 204 -6.33 -16.80 7.71
CA CYS A 204 -7.27 -15.69 7.70
C CYS A 204 -8.73 -16.11 7.84
N MET A 205 -8.99 -17.43 7.83
CA MET A 205 -10.33 -17.95 8.06
C MET A 205 -10.65 -17.90 9.56
N PRO A 206 -11.90 -17.54 9.93
CA PRO A 206 -12.38 -17.69 11.30
C PRO A 206 -12.16 -19.13 11.80
N ALA A 207 -11.85 -19.30 13.08
CA ALA A 207 -11.62 -20.65 13.65
C ALA A 207 -12.82 -21.59 13.45
N SER A 208 -14.04 -21.06 13.46
CA SER A 208 -15.28 -21.80 13.16
C SER A 208 -15.34 -22.33 11.72
N CYS A 209 -14.60 -21.71 10.81
CA CYS A 209 -14.52 -22.01 9.39
C CYS A 209 -13.36 -22.94 9.03
N ARG A 210 -12.40 -23.09 9.93
CA ARG A 210 -11.33 -24.09 9.83
C ARG A 210 -11.89 -25.45 10.23
N ALA A 211 -12.85 -25.97 9.45
CA ALA A 211 -13.35 -27.31 9.67
C ALA A 211 -12.15 -28.27 9.61
N ASN A 212 -12.05 -29.17 10.59
CA ASN A 212 -11.18 -30.34 10.50
C ASN A 212 -11.54 -31.08 9.22
N ILE A 213 -10.85 -30.80 8.11
CA ILE A 213 -10.84 -31.69 6.95
C ILE A 213 -10.07 -32.92 7.43
N ILE A 214 -10.75 -33.80 8.16
CA ILE A 214 -10.32 -35.18 8.28
C ILE A 214 -10.50 -35.73 6.88
N ILE A 215 -9.40 -35.77 6.13
CA ILE A 215 -9.32 -36.59 4.93
C ILE A 215 -9.49 -38.02 5.43
N ALA A 216 -10.69 -38.57 5.26
CA ALA A 216 -11.00 -39.97 5.51
C ALA A 216 -10.64 -40.81 4.29
#